data_AF-A0A519D5X8-F1
#
_entry.id   AF-A0A519D5X8-F1
#
_cell.length_a   1.000
_cell.length_b   1.000
_cell.length_c   1.000
_cell.angle_alpha   90.00
_cell.angle_beta   90.00
_cell.angle_gamma   90.00
#
_symmetry.space_group_name_H-M   'P 1'
#
loop_
_entity.id
_entity.type
_entity.pdbx_description
1 polymer ?
#
loop_
_entity_poly.entity_id
_entity_poly.type
_entity_poly.pdbx_seq_one_letter_code
_entity_poly.pdbx_strand_id
1 'polypeptide(L)'
;MADLFPFDGSEWADEDEDGIGDNSDLYLNDFDNDGYNDSTDPLPMKANPGDFDSDGCLDEEDEFPKDSKECKDSDGDGEGDNADTDDDNDGWADTDELRMGTDPFSSKSQPVDSFEIVVPGTNIGLGAWDIMGMLGGIPLALWIGTGLITRNGRTRRFEDRLFTARSEEELADISQAYEWSLMWRMIGPHQALRLERIRSNLEVKFSQVPKIVPDIDQSDMMEATTPESSLSGIIATDGYEWLEHSGYDWYREYSHEEWTRWQ
;
A
#
# COMPACT_ATOMS: atom_id res chain seq x y z
N MET A 1 72.17 13.18 -57.86
CA MET A 1 70.94 13.85 -57.44
C MET A 1 71.12 15.34 -57.67
N ALA A 2 70.10 16.02 -58.20
CA ALA A 2 70.04 17.47 -58.10
C ALA A 2 69.74 17.80 -56.63
N ASP A 3 70.31 18.90 -56.15
CA ASP A 3 69.96 19.48 -54.85
C ASP A 3 68.49 19.95 -54.91
N LEU A 4 67.64 19.46 -54.01
CA LEU A 4 66.22 19.84 -53.96
C LEU A 4 66.05 21.30 -53.50
N PHE A 5 67.03 21.86 -52.79
CA PHE A 5 67.02 23.24 -52.31
C PHE A 5 68.23 24.05 -52.80
N PRO A 6 68.37 24.34 -54.11
CA PRO A 6 69.55 25.00 -54.69
C PRO A 6 69.87 26.41 -54.15
N PHE A 7 68.92 27.02 -53.44
CA PHE A 7 69.01 28.38 -52.92
C PHE A 7 69.11 28.44 -51.39
N ASP A 8 68.98 27.30 -50.70
CA ASP A 8 69.12 27.21 -49.25
C ASP A 8 70.07 26.09 -48.85
N GLY A 9 71.29 26.46 -48.47
CA GLY A 9 72.35 25.52 -48.15
C GLY A 9 72.25 24.91 -46.75
N SER A 10 71.26 25.27 -45.92
CA SER A 10 70.98 24.53 -44.68
C SER A 10 70.14 23.28 -44.91
N GLU A 11 69.42 23.19 -46.03
CA GLU A 11 68.49 22.11 -46.34
C GLU A 11 69.13 21.06 -47.27
N TRP A 12 68.66 19.80 -47.23
CA TRP A 12 69.35 18.68 -47.91
C TRP A 12 68.46 17.51 -48.38
N ALA A 13 67.25 17.35 -47.84
CA ALA A 13 66.28 16.33 -48.24
C ALA A 13 64.86 16.86 -48.00
N ASP A 14 63.87 16.27 -48.65
CA ASP A 14 62.43 16.61 -48.61
C ASP A 14 61.69 15.31 -48.94
N GLU A 15 61.51 14.47 -47.91
CA GLU A 15 61.01 13.09 -48.07
C GLU A 15 59.52 13.06 -48.43
N ASP A 16 58.74 14.02 -47.94
CA ASP A 16 57.31 14.16 -48.22
C ASP A 16 56.99 15.15 -49.35
N GLU A 17 57.95 15.88 -49.91
CA GLU A 17 57.77 16.81 -51.03
C GLU A 17 56.89 18.04 -50.69
N ASP A 18 56.86 18.45 -49.42
CA ASP A 18 56.09 19.60 -48.90
C ASP A 18 56.78 20.95 -49.18
N GLY A 19 58.07 20.91 -49.57
CA GLY A 19 58.90 22.07 -49.85
C GLY A 19 59.62 22.67 -48.63
N ILE A 20 59.64 21.98 -47.51
CA ILE A 20 60.47 22.22 -46.32
C ILE A 20 61.57 21.14 -46.28
N GLY A 21 62.80 21.50 -45.90
CA GLY A 21 63.85 20.51 -45.82
C GLY A 21 63.78 19.68 -44.53
N ASP A 22 64.08 18.38 -44.63
CA ASP A 22 64.00 17.38 -43.53
C ASP A 22 64.73 17.78 -42.23
N ASN A 23 65.75 18.66 -42.28
CA ASN A 23 66.45 19.11 -41.06
C ASN A 23 65.73 20.23 -40.32
N SER A 24 64.83 20.94 -41.00
CA SER A 24 64.05 22.05 -40.46
C SER A 24 62.59 21.69 -40.31
N ASP A 25 62.14 20.63 -40.98
CA ASP A 25 60.81 20.09 -40.86
C ASP A 25 60.59 19.36 -39.53
N LEU A 26 59.47 19.69 -38.88
CA LEU A 26 59.03 19.08 -37.62
C LEU A 26 58.19 17.82 -37.86
N TYR A 27 57.63 17.66 -39.05
CA TYR A 27 56.64 16.66 -39.40
C TYR A 27 56.98 15.97 -40.72
N LEU A 28 58.05 15.15 -40.71
CA LEU A 28 58.66 14.42 -41.84
C LEU A 28 57.73 13.53 -42.71
N ASN A 29 56.44 13.48 -42.43
CA ASN A 29 55.43 12.75 -43.20
C ASN A 29 54.07 13.47 -43.06
N ASP A 30 54.03 14.78 -43.29
CA ASP A 30 52.84 15.64 -43.24
C ASP A 30 52.91 16.61 -44.43
N PHE A 31 52.49 16.11 -45.60
CA PHE A 31 52.64 16.77 -46.88
C PHE A 31 52.03 18.19 -46.93
N ASP A 32 50.92 18.41 -46.22
CA ASP A 32 50.19 19.67 -46.24
C ASP A 32 50.33 20.51 -44.97
N ASN A 33 51.10 20.01 -44.00
CA ASN A 33 51.44 20.66 -42.74
C ASN A 33 50.22 21.08 -41.92
N ASP A 34 49.17 20.27 -41.91
CA ASP A 34 47.96 20.52 -41.12
C ASP A 34 48.02 19.93 -39.70
N GLY A 35 49.08 19.18 -39.39
CA GLY A 35 49.29 18.55 -38.10
C GLY A 35 48.86 17.08 -38.04
N TYR A 36 48.33 16.53 -39.13
CA TYR A 36 48.02 15.11 -39.28
C TYR A 36 49.06 14.41 -40.14
N ASN A 37 49.57 13.29 -39.66
CA ASN A 37 50.52 12.49 -40.44
C ASN A 37 49.80 11.88 -41.66
N ASP A 38 50.44 11.90 -42.83
CA ASP A 38 49.95 11.38 -44.12
C ASP A 38 49.38 9.96 -44.03
N SER A 39 49.92 9.13 -43.13
CA SER A 39 49.47 7.75 -42.96
C SER A 39 48.12 7.60 -42.25
N THR A 40 47.71 8.63 -41.51
CA THR A 40 46.48 8.69 -40.72
C THR A 40 45.51 9.76 -41.19
N ASP A 41 45.99 10.74 -41.95
CA ASP A 41 45.18 11.84 -42.47
C ASP A 41 44.20 11.34 -43.56
N PRO A 42 42.89 11.63 -43.43
CA PRO A 42 41.93 11.40 -44.51
C PRO A 42 42.22 12.19 -45.79
N LEU A 43 42.94 13.31 -45.70
CA LEU A 43 43.25 14.21 -46.82
C LEU A 43 44.76 14.53 -46.98
N PRO A 44 45.66 13.55 -47.23
CA PRO A 44 47.14 13.70 -47.15
C PRO A 44 47.80 14.68 -48.15
N MET A 45 47.04 15.46 -48.89
CA MET A 45 47.56 16.44 -49.85
C MET A 45 46.83 17.78 -49.72
N LYS A 46 45.94 17.91 -48.73
CA LYS A 46 45.07 19.05 -48.50
C LYS A 46 44.75 19.16 -47.02
N ALA A 47 45.24 20.24 -46.43
CA ALA A 47 44.97 20.55 -45.04
C ALA A 47 43.50 20.32 -44.65
N ASN A 48 43.33 19.42 -43.70
CA ASN A 48 42.08 19.09 -43.04
C ASN A 48 41.48 20.38 -42.44
N PRO A 49 40.16 20.62 -42.59
CA PRO A 49 39.49 21.74 -41.93
C PRO A 49 39.55 21.73 -40.39
N GLY A 50 40.13 20.70 -39.75
CA GLY A 50 40.13 20.50 -38.31
C GLY A 50 38.89 19.73 -37.82
N ASP A 51 38.45 18.77 -38.63
CA ASP A 51 37.33 17.86 -38.39
C ASP A 51 37.75 16.48 -38.94
N PHE A 52 38.43 15.70 -38.09
CA PHE A 52 39.15 14.48 -38.47
C PHE A 52 38.25 13.38 -39.01
N ASP A 53 37.03 13.25 -38.49
CA ASP A 53 36.09 12.21 -38.94
C ASP A 53 34.96 12.73 -39.82
N SER A 54 34.95 14.04 -40.08
CA SER A 54 34.05 14.74 -41.00
C SER A 54 32.58 14.67 -40.61
N ASP A 55 32.28 14.68 -39.30
CA ASP A 55 30.92 14.67 -38.77
C ASP A 55 30.34 16.08 -38.52
N GLY A 56 31.17 17.11 -38.64
CA GLY A 56 30.82 18.51 -38.46
C GLY A 56 31.13 19.07 -37.08
N CYS A 57 31.68 18.28 -36.17
CA CYS A 57 32.27 18.71 -34.92
C CYS A 57 33.77 18.95 -35.14
N LEU A 58 34.27 20.11 -34.67
CA LEU A 58 35.69 20.44 -34.84
C LEU A 58 36.51 19.70 -33.80
N ASP A 59 37.70 19.21 -34.19
CA ASP A 59 38.60 18.42 -33.33
C ASP A 59 38.94 19.09 -31.98
N GLU A 60 38.88 20.43 -31.90
CA GLU A 60 39.11 21.18 -30.66
C GLU A 60 37.93 21.13 -29.67
N GLU A 61 36.72 20.87 -30.16
CA GLU A 61 35.46 20.82 -29.40
C GLU A 61 34.85 19.41 -29.35
N ASP A 62 35.38 18.48 -30.14
CA ASP A 62 34.92 17.11 -30.26
C ASP A 62 35.58 16.19 -29.21
N GLU A 63 34.75 15.54 -28.40
CA GLU A 63 35.21 14.57 -27.38
C GLU A 63 35.56 13.21 -28.01
N PHE A 64 35.07 12.94 -29.22
CA PHE A 64 35.33 11.72 -30.00
C PHE A 64 35.87 12.01 -31.42
N PRO A 65 37.08 12.59 -31.59
CA PRO A 65 37.65 12.99 -32.91
C PRO A 65 37.91 11.88 -33.93
N LYS A 66 37.44 10.65 -33.71
CA LYS A 66 37.62 9.50 -34.60
C LYS A 66 36.32 8.73 -34.82
N ASP A 67 35.24 9.11 -34.15
CA ASP A 67 33.94 8.47 -34.28
C ASP A 67 32.92 9.48 -34.79
N SER A 68 32.67 9.43 -36.10
CA SER A 68 31.82 10.37 -36.83
C SER A 68 30.33 10.32 -36.46
N LYS A 69 29.99 9.72 -35.33
CA LYS A 69 28.64 9.56 -34.79
C LYS A 69 28.51 10.21 -33.42
N GLU A 70 29.59 10.58 -32.77
CA GLU A 70 29.59 11.11 -31.41
C GLU A 70 30.39 12.40 -31.40
N CYS A 71 29.89 13.42 -30.69
CA CYS A 71 30.62 14.67 -30.52
C CYS A 71 30.83 15.07 -29.06
N LYS A 72 30.00 14.55 -28.16
CA LYS A 72 29.87 15.01 -26.78
C LYS A 72 29.67 13.84 -25.84
N ASP A 73 30.16 14.02 -24.62
CA ASP A 73 30.05 13.11 -23.49
C ASP A 73 29.61 13.94 -22.27
N SER A 74 28.30 14.04 -22.08
CA SER A 74 27.68 14.97 -21.12
C SER A 74 27.94 14.59 -19.66
N ASP A 75 28.16 13.31 -19.36
CA ASP A 75 28.44 12.80 -18.02
C ASP A 75 29.92 12.43 -17.79
N GLY A 76 30.71 12.34 -18.86
CA GLY A 76 32.14 12.07 -18.85
C GLY A 76 32.50 10.60 -18.62
N ASP A 77 31.61 9.66 -18.95
CA ASP A 77 31.81 8.22 -18.72
C ASP A 77 32.56 7.51 -19.86
N GLY A 78 32.72 8.18 -21.00
CA GLY A 78 33.42 7.73 -22.19
C GLY A 78 32.54 7.07 -23.25
N GLU A 79 31.23 7.00 -23.06
CA GLU A 79 30.23 6.73 -24.11
C GLU A 79 29.64 8.08 -24.60
N GLY A 80 29.46 8.24 -25.91
CA GLY A 80 28.96 9.51 -26.45
C GLY A 80 27.44 9.63 -26.32
N ASP A 81 26.93 10.86 -26.21
CA ASP A 81 25.50 11.17 -25.99
C ASP A 81 24.55 10.52 -27.03
N ASN A 82 25.01 10.14 -28.24
CA ASN A 82 24.13 9.47 -29.22
C ASN A 82 24.06 7.94 -29.00
N ALA A 83 25.03 7.35 -28.29
CA ALA A 83 25.10 5.94 -27.95
C ALA A 83 24.63 5.67 -26.52
N ASP A 84 24.91 6.60 -25.61
CA ASP A 84 24.48 6.55 -24.22
C ASP A 84 22.94 6.61 -24.13
N THR A 85 22.42 6.04 -23.06
CA THR A 85 20.99 5.99 -22.75
C THR A 85 20.64 6.76 -21.47
N ASP A 86 21.63 7.36 -20.81
CA ASP A 86 21.54 8.12 -19.55
C ASP A 86 22.62 9.23 -19.55
N ASP A 87 22.44 10.24 -20.41
CA ASP A 87 23.45 11.27 -20.77
C ASP A 87 23.94 12.13 -19.58
N ASP A 88 23.35 12.01 -18.39
CA ASP A 88 23.76 12.72 -17.18
C ASP A 88 24.07 11.82 -15.97
N ASN A 89 23.98 10.50 -16.16
CA ASN A 89 24.21 9.42 -15.20
C ASN A 89 23.47 9.57 -13.86
N ASP A 90 22.28 10.14 -13.88
CA ASP A 90 21.48 10.29 -12.68
C ASP A 90 20.57 9.08 -12.38
N GLY A 91 20.61 8.08 -13.27
CA GLY A 91 19.96 6.80 -13.15
C GLY A 91 18.59 6.74 -13.83
N TRP A 92 18.23 7.75 -14.61
CA TRP A 92 17.03 7.80 -15.43
C TRP A 92 17.39 7.80 -16.90
N ALA A 93 16.84 6.86 -17.67
CA ALA A 93 17.12 6.83 -19.10
C ALA A 93 16.53 8.04 -19.83
N ASP A 94 17.23 8.60 -20.82
CA ASP A 94 16.81 9.81 -21.54
C ASP A 94 15.41 9.67 -22.14
N THR A 95 15.09 8.44 -22.59
CA THR A 95 13.77 8.12 -23.16
C THR A 95 12.63 8.27 -22.16
N ASP A 96 12.87 7.96 -20.89
CA ASP A 96 11.91 8.13 -19.80
C ASP A 96 11.86 9.59 -19.35
N GLU A 97 13.00 10.29 -19.33
CA GLU A 97 13.09 11.70 -19.02
C GLU A 97 12.37 12.59 -20.03
N LEU A 98 12.61 12.38 -21.32
CA LEU A 98 11.90 13.04 -22.42
C LEU A 98 10.38 12.81 -22.34
N ARG A 99 9.97 11.61 -21.91
CA ARG A 99 8.56 11.26 -21.73
C ARG A 99 7.93 12.01 -20.55
N MET A 100 8.71 12.24 -19.50
CA MET A 100 8.29 12.94 -18.29
C MET A 100 8.48 14.47 -18.39
N GLY A 101 9.15 14.93 -19.46
CA GLY A 101 9.39 16.34 -19.74
C GLY A 101 10.54 16.93 -18.93
N THR A 102 11.47 16.08 -18.49
CA THR A 102 12.73 16.50 -17.86
C THR A 102 13.87 16.62 -18.89
N ASP A 103 15.05 17.04 -18.43
CA ASP A 103 16.18 17.44 -19.29
C ASP A 103 17.28 16.37 -19.18
N PRO A 104 17.51 15.56 -20.24
CA PRO A 104 18.43 14.40 -20.19
C PRO A 104 19.90 14.71 -19.93
N PHE A 105 20.30 15.97 -20.12
CA PHE A 105 21.69 16.39 -19.97
C PHE A 105 21.96 17.05 -18.61
N SER A 106 21.10 16.82 -17.63
CA SER A 106 21.09 17.59 -16.38
C SER A 106 20.58 16.77 -15.22
N SER A 107 21.53 16.20 -14.47
CA SER A 107 21.30 15.36 -13.28
C SER A 107 20.50 15.99 -12.12
N LYS A 108 20.06 17.24 -12.29
CA LYS A 108 19.18 17.98 -11.38
C LYS A 108 17.72 17.97 -11.83
N SER A 109 17.47 17.53 -13.05
CA SER A 109 16.19 17.57 -13.73
C SER A 109 15.56 16.18 -13.67
N GLN A 110 15.20 15.68 -12.49
CA GLN A 110 14.69 14.31 -12.39
C GLN A 110 13.17 14.23 -12.46
N PRO A 111 12.60 13.17 -13.05
CA PRO A 111 11.17 12.94 -13.00
C PRO A 111 10.73 12.74 -11.54
N VAL A 112 9.83 13.63 -11.07
CA VAL A 112 9.31 13.55 -9.70
C VAL A 112 8.41 12.33 -9.52
N ASP A 113 8.73 11.50 -8.53
CA ASP A 113 7.91 10.35 -8.20
C ASP A 113 6.53 10.82 -7.68
N SER A 114 5.48 10.18 -8.16
CA SER A 114 4.12 10.73 -8.28
C SER A 114 3.43 11.22 -6.98
N PHE A 115 3.99 10.95 -5.78
CA PHE A 115 3.57 11.54 -4.50
C PHE A 115 4.57 11.20 -3.37
N GLU A 116 5.30 12.20 -2.86
CA GLU A 116 6.20 12.09 -1.69
C GLU A 116 5.81 13.12 -0.61
N ILE A 117 5.54 12.67 0.62
CA ILE A 117 5.35 13.56 1.78
C ILE A 117 6.67 13.60 2.57
N VAL A 118 7.33 14.75 2.58
CA VAL A 118 8.50 14.99 3.45
C VAL A 118 8.04 15.29 4.87
N VAL A 119 8.58 14.55 5.86
CA VAL A 119 8.26 14.78 7.27
C VAL A 119 8.91 16.09 7.75
N PRO A 120 8.15 17.07 8.29
CA PRO A 120 8.70 18.36 8.70
C PRO A 120 9.86 18.21 9.69
N GLY A 121 11.02 18.79 9.36
CA GLY A 121 12.22 18.74 10.21
C GLY A 121 13.14 17.55 9.99
N THR A 122 12.90 16.74 8.95
CA THR A 122 13.80 15.66 8.50
C THR A 122 13.95 15.68 6.98
N ASN A 123 15.00 15.03 6.45
CA ASN A 123 15.18 14.80 5.01
C ASN A 123 14.57 13.45 4.57
N ILE A 124 13.62 12.92 5.32
CA ILE A 124 12.96 11.64 5.01
C ILE A 124 11.66 11.96 4.29
N GLY A 125 11.55 11.55 3.04
CA GLY A 125 10.27 11.51 2.33
C GLY A 125 9.63 10.14 2.39
N LEU A 126 8.30 10.16 2.45
CA LEU A 126 7.45 8.98 2.51
C LEU A 126 6.64 8.90 1.23
N GLY A 127 6.87 7.86 0.44
CA GLY A 127 6.08 7.58 -0.75
C GLY A 127 4.67 7.09 -0.41
N ALA A 128 3.79 7.10 -1.41
CA ALA A 128 2.43 6.56 -1.27
C ALA A 128 2.42 5.09 -0.77
N TRP A 129 3.36 4.27 -1.25
CA TRP A 129 3.49 2.87 -0.82
C TRP A 129 3.95 2.72 0.64
N ASP A 130 4.88 3.56 1.12
CA ASP A 130 5.32 3.56 2.52
C ASP A 130 4.18 3.97 3.46
N ILE A 131 3.38 4.96 3.06
CA ILE A 131 2.21 5.41 3.81
C ILE A 131 1.16 4.28 3.87
N MET A 132 0.89 3.62 2.75
CA MET A 132 -0.05 2.48 2.70
C MET A 132 0.46 1.30 3.53
N GLY A 133 1.76 1.01 3.49
CA GLY A 133 2.41 -0.01 4.31
C GLY A 133 2.36 0.31 5.80
N MET A 134 2.56 1.57 6.20
CA MET A 134 2.48 2.00 7.59
C MET A 134 1.04 2.04 8.12
N LEU A 135 0.07 2.53 7.34
CA LEU A 135 -1.33 2.61 7.77
C LEU A 135 -2.03 1.26 7.73
N GLY A 136 -1.75 0.42 6.74
CA GLY A 136 -2.37 -0.89 6.59
C GLY A 136 -1.56 -2.01 7.24
N GLY A 137 -0.27 -2.07 6.95
CA GLY A 137 0.60 -3.20 7.29
C GLY A 137 0.98 -3.27 8.76
N ILE A 138 1.44 -2.16 9.36
CA ILE A 138 1.91 -2.17 10.75
C ILE A 138 0.76 -2.46 11.74
N PRO A 139 -0.40 -1.77 11.69
CA PRO A 139 -1.54 -2.09 12.55
C PRO A 139 -2.04 -3.52 12.36
N LEU A 140 -2.10 -4.02 11.12
CA LEU A 140 -2.52 -5.38 10.82
C LEU A 140 -1.52 -6.42 11.32
N ALA A 141 -0.22 -6.18 11.17
CA ALA A 141 0.84 -7.05 11.68
C ALA A 141 0.83 -7.10 13.21
N LEU A 142 0.67 -5.96 13.87
CA LEU A 142 0.47 -5.89 15.32
C LEU A 142 -0.82 -6.60 15.75
N TRP A 143 -1.92 -6.45 15.00
CA TRP A 143 -3.18 -7.15 15.27
C TRP A 143 -3.03 -8.67 15.16
N ILE A 144 -2.42 -9.16 14.08
CA ILE A 144 -2.17 -10.59 13.86
C ILE A 144 -1.21 -11.12 14.93
N GLY A 145 -0.13 -10.39 15.22
CA GLY A 145 0.86 -10.76 16.24
C GLY A 145 0.25 -10.85 17.64
N THR A 146 -0.52 -9.83 18.05
CA THR A 146 -1.24 -9.84 19.33
C THR A 146 -2.31 -10.94 19.39
N GLY A 147 -2.99 -11.20 18.27
CA GLY A 147 -3.89 -12.33 18.09
C GLY A 147 -3.21 -13.67 18.37
N LEU A 148 -2.06 -13.93 17.75
CA LEU A 148 -1.29 -15.17 17.93
C LEU A 148 -0.74 -15.34 19.35
N ILE A 149 -0.18 -14.27 19.94
CA ILE A 149 0.41 -14.31 21.29
C ILE A 149 -0.67 -14.54 22.35
N THR A 150 -1.81 -13.83 22.25
CA THR A 150 -2.88 -13.91 23.26
C THR A 150 -3.83 -15.08 23.03
N ARG A 151 -3.68 -15.81 21.92
CA ARG A 151 -4.57 -16.88 21.44
C ARG A 151 -4.86 -17.92 22.51
N ASN A 152 -3.82 -18.53 23.08
CA ASN A 152 -3.97 -19.62 24.05
C ASN A 152 -4.60 -19.15 25.37
N GLY A 153 -4.24 -17.94 25.82
CA GLY A 153 -4.81 -17.34 27.03
C GLY A 153 -6.31 -17.05 26.88
N ARG A 154 -6.72 -16.49 25.73
CA ARG A 154 -8.13 -16.21 25.42
C ARG A 154 -8.96 -17.47 25.35
N THR A 155 -8.49 -18.51 24.65
CA THR A 155 -9.21 -19.80 24.58
C THR A 155 -9.40 -20.39 25.97
N ARG A 156 -8.36 -20.38 26.83
CA ARG A 156 -8.48 -20.89 28.20
C ARG A 156 -9.50 -20.12 29.04
N ARG A 157 -9.58 -18.79 28.87
CA ARG A 157 -10.59 -17.96 29.53
C ARG A 157 -12.01 -18.30 29.07
N PHE A 158 -12.21 -18.62 27.79
CA PHE A 158 -13.51 -19.08 27.29
C PHE A 158 -13.85 -20.48 27.82
N GLU A 159 -12.89 -21.39 27.88
CA GLU A 159 -13.09 -22.71 28.49
C GLU A 159 -13.53 -22.59 29.95
N ASP A 160 -12.85 -21.77 30.75
CA ASP A 160 -13.18 -21.53 32.14
C ASP A 160 -14.60 -20.96 32.30
N ARG A 161 -14.94 -19.93 31.50
CA ARG A 161 -16.28 -19.33 31.47
C ARG A 161 -17.37 -20.37 31.15
N LEU A 162 -17.15 -21.24 30.17
CA LEU A 162 -18.08 -22.32 29.83
C LEU A 162 -18.30 -23.25 31.02
N PHE A 163 -17.24 -23.65 31.72
CA PHE A 163 -17.38 -24.54 32.88
C PHE A 163 -18.02 -23.87 34.10
N THR A 164 -17.92 -22.54 34.25
CA THR A 164 -18.56 -21.79 35.33
C THR A 164 -20.01 -21.38 35.05
N ALA A 165 -20.48 -21.52 33.81
CA ALA A 165 -21.83 -21.14 33.42
C ALA A 165 -22.90 -21.93 34.20
N ARG A 166 -24.01 -21.28 34.51
CA ARG A 166 -25.11 -21.82 35.33
C ARG A 166 -26.43 -21.98 34.58
N SER A 167 -26.56 -21.41 33.39
CA SER A 167 -27.77 -21.46 32.57
C SER A 167 -27.45 -21.60 31.07
N GLU A 168 -28.45 -21.99 30.28
CA GLU A 168 -28.36 -22.04 28.81
C GLU A 168 -28.15 -20.65 28.19
N GLU A 169 -28.72 -19.61 28.79
CA GLU A 169 -28.54 -18.22 28.35
C GLU A 169 -27.08 -17.77 28.51
N GLU A 170 -26.46 -18.07 29.66
CA GLU A 170 -25.04 -17.75 29.87
C GLU A 170 -24.13 -18.48 28.87
N LEU A 171 -24.47 -19.73 28.49
CA LEU A 171 -23.73 -20.46 27.45
C LEU A 171 -23.85 -19.79 26.08
N ALA A 172 -25.02 -19.28 25.71
CA ALA A 172 -25.25 -18.59 24.45
C ALA A 172 -24.44 -17.29 24.35
N ASP A 173 -24.39 -16.51 25.43
CA ASP A 173 -23.58 -15.29 25.50
C ASP A 173 -22.07 -15.58 25.36
N ILE A 174 -21.61 -16.67 26.00
CA ILE A 174 -20.21 -17.10 25.87
C ILE A 174 -19.93 -17.57 24.44
N SER A 175 -20.88 -18.27 23.80
CA SER A 175 -20.82 -18.69 22.38
C SER A 175 -20.59 -17.52 21.46
N GLN A 176 -21.47 -16.52 21.55
CA GLN A 176 -21.38 -15.32 20.72
C GLN A 176 -20.04 -14.61 20.89
N ALA A 177 -19.52 -14.54 22.13
CA ALA A 177 -18.23 -13.89 22.40
C ALA A 177 -17.03 -14.62 21.78
N TYR A 178 -16.98 -15.96 21.81
CA TYR A 178 -15.88 -16.68 21.15
C TYR A 178 -16.07 -16.78 19.64
N GLU A 179 -17.29 -16.77 19.12
CA GLU A 179 -17.59 -16.67 17.68
C GLU A 179 -17.09 -15.35 17.09
N TRP A 180 -17.37 -14.24 17.77
CA TRP A 180 -16.81 -12.93 17.40
C TRP A 180 -15.28 -12.99 17.45
N SER A 181 -14.71 -13.60 18.48
CA SER A 181 -13.27 -13.77 18.57
C SER A 181 -12.68 -14.62 17.43
N LEU A 182 -13.43 -15.58 16.89
CA LEU A 182 -13.03 -16.36 15.71
C LEU A 182 -13.11 -15.50 14.44
N MET A 183 -14.18 -14.72 14.27
CA MET A 183 -14.37 -13.83 13.12
C MET A 183 -13.27 -12.78 13.03
N TRP A 184 -12.89 -12.21 14.18
CA TRP A 184 -11.79 -11.25 14.32
C TRP A 184 -10.40 -11.91 14.33
N ARG A 185 -10.34 -13.25 14.14
CA ARG A 185 -9.11 -14.06 14.07
C ARG A 185 -8.25 -14.03 15.34
N MET A 186 -8.87 -13.74 16.48
CA MET A 186 -8.23 -13.71 17.81
C MET A 186 -8.14 -15.10 18.46
N ILE A 187 -8.95 -16.05 18.00
CA ILE A 187 -8.81 -17.48 18.26
C ILE A 187 -8.82 -18.23 16.92
N GLY A 188 -8.22 -19.42 16.88
CA GLY A 188 -8.20 -20.19 15.63
C GLY A 188 -9.32 -21.21 15.51
N PRO A 189 -9.61 -21.70 14.29
CA PRO A 189 -10.72 -22.62 14.02
C PRO A 189 -10.71 -23.88 14.89
N HIS A 190 -9.54 -24.49 15.09
CA HIS A 190 -9.42 -25.67 15.94
C HIS A 190 -9.79 -25.42 17.41
N GLN A 191 -9.46 -24.23 17.93
CA GLN A 191 -9.83 -23.85 19.29
C GLN A 191 -11.32 -23.56 19.40
N ALA A 192 -11.90 -22.90 18.39
CA ALA A 192 -13.34 -22.68 18.33
C ALA A 192 -14.12 -24.01 18.29
N LEU A 193 -13.69 -24.97 17.48
CA LEU A 193 -14.30 -26.32 17.45
C LEU A 193 -14.22 -27.03 18.80
N ARG A 194 -13.11 -26.86 19.54
CA ARG A 194 -12.99 -27.38 20.90
C ARG A 194 -13.99 -26.72 21.85
N LEU A 195 -14.12 -25.40 21.79
CA LEU A 195 -15.09 -24.63 22.60
C LEU A 195 -16.53 -25.05 22.28
N GLU A 196 -16.88 -25.17 20.99
CA GLU A 196 -18.20 -25.64 20.55
C GLU A 196 -18.53 -27.03 21.08
N ARG A 197 -17.56 -27.96 21.06
CA ARG A 197 -17.76 -29.29 21.65
C ARG A 197 -18.04 -29.21 23.15
N ILE A 198 -17.32 -28.36 23.88
CA ILE A 198 -17.54 -28.17 25.32
C ILE A 198 -18.92 -27.58 25.56
N ARG A 199 -19.28 -26.53 24.82
CA ARG A 199 -20.59 -25.85 24.90
C ARG A 199 -21.73 -26.81 24.61
N SER A 200 -21.69 -27.56 23.51
CA SER A 200 -22.72 -28.56 23.15
C SER A 200 -22.89 -29.64 24.23
N ASN A 201 -21.79 -30.14 24.82
CA ASN A 201 -21.88 -31.10 25.93
C ASN A 201 -22.51 -30.50 27.20
N LEU A 202 -22.27 -29.22 27.48
CA LEU A 202 -22.86 -28.53 28.63
C LEU A 202 -24.34 -28.24 28.41
N GLU A 203 -24.73 -27.85 27.20
CA GLU A 203 -26.13 -27.65 26.79
C GLU A 203 -26.97 -28.92 27.01
N VAL A 204 -26.45 -30.08 26.61
CA VAL A 204 -27.10 -31.37 26.89
C VAL A 204 -27.28 -31.62 28.39
N LYS A 205 -26.29 -31.24 29.22
CA LYS A 205 -26.40 -31.39 30.68
C LYS A 205 -27.47 -30.47 31.26
N PHE A 206 -27.56 -29.22 30.82
CA PHE A 206 -28.60 -28.29 31.28
C PHE A 206 -30.00 -28.77 30.87
N SER A 207 -30.14 -29.32 29.68
CA SER A 207 -31.40 -29.92 29.21
C SER A 207 -31.83 -31.13 30.06
N GLN A 208 -30.89 -31.92 30.57
CA GLN A 208 -31.16 -33.08 31.43
C GLN A 208 -31.47 -32.70 32.89
N VAL A 209 -31.14 -31.49 33.33
CA VAL A 209 -31.56 -31.01 34.65
C VAL A 209 -33.07 -30.78 34.60
N PRO A 210 -33.88 -31.49 35.41
CA PRO A 210 -35.29 -31.24 35.45
C PRO A 210 -35.48 -29.79 35.87
N LYS A 211 -36.09 -28.99 34.98
CA LYS A 211 -36.55 -27.65 35.33
C LYS A 211 -37.50 -27.84 36.50
N ILE A 212 -37.07 -27.51 37.71
CA ILE A 212 -37.98 -27.31 38.84
C ILE A 212 -38.70 -26.01 38.49
N VAL A 213 -39.68 -26.14 37.61
CA VAL A 213 -40.72 -25.14 37.45
C VAL A 213 -41.46 -25.26 38.79
N PRO A 214 -41.42 -24.27 39.71
CA PRO A 214 -42.50 -24.19 40.67
C PRO A 214 -43.75 -24.20 39.80
N ASP A 215 -44.61 -25.20 40.00
CA ASP A 215 -45.88 -25.34 39.31
C ASP A 215 -46.74 -24.14 39.73
N ILE A 216 -46.41 -22.97 39.18
CA ILE A 216 -47.33 -21.87 39.04
C ILE A 216 -48.18 -22.36 37.89
N ASP A 217 -49.22 -23.09 38.29
CA ASP A 217 -50.29 -23.54 37.45
C ASP A 217 -50.69 -22.39 36.52
N GLN A 218 -50.29 -22.48 35.25
CA GLN A 218 -50.61 -21.49 34.22
C GLN A 218 -52.10 -21.57 33.80
N SER A 219 -52.95 -22.29 34.56
CA SER A 219 -54.39 -22.31 34.36
C SER A 219 -55.12 -21.04 34.82
N ASP A 220 -54.46 -20.12 35.54
CA ASP A 220 -55.06 -18.85 35.98
C ASP A 220 -54.87 -17.67 35.00
N MET A 221 -54.85 -17.94 33.70
CA MET A 221 -55.27 -16.94 32.71
C MET A 221 -56.76 -17.13 32.44
N MET A 222 -57.59 -17.03 33.49
CA MET A 222 -59.04 -16.91 33.32
C MET A 222 -59.30 -15.60 32.55
N GLU A 223 -59.68 -15.73 31.29
CA GLU A 223 -60.34 -14.66 30.57
C GLU A 223 -61.55 -14.26 31.40
N ALA A 224 -61.51 -13.06 32.00
CA ALA A 224 -62.51 -12.61 32.97
C ALA A 224 -63.90 -12.67 32.33
N THR A 225 -64.71 -13.65 32.72
CA THR A 225 -66.09 -13.75 32.24
C THR A 225 -66.91 -12.64 32.87
N THR A 226 -67.64 -11.88 32.04
CA THR A 226 -68.57 -10.86 32.53
C THR A 226 -69.66 -11.51 33.40
N PRO A 227 -69.92 -11.03 34.62
CA PRO A 227 -70.94 -11.61 35.49
C PRO A 227 -72.34 -11.46 34.89
N GLU A 228 -73.22 -12.44 35.14
CA GLU A 228 -74.61 -12.37 34.69
C GLU A 228 -75.34 -11.19 35.34
N SER A 229 -76.23 -10.52 34.59
CA SER A 229 -77.01 -9.38 35.08
C SER A 229 -77.96 -9.72 36.24
N SER A 230 -78.28 -11.00 36.40
CA SER A 230 -79.10 -11.57 37.49
C SER A 230 -78.41 -11.55 38.85
N LEU A 231 -77.08 -11.43 38.89
CA LEU A 231 -76.31 -11.37 40.12
C LEU A 231 -76.49 -10.02 40.80
N SER A 232 -76.56 -10.02 42.13
CA SER A 232 -76.61 -8.80 42.96
C SER A 232 -75.35 -8.70 43.80
N GLY A 233 -74.80 -7.50 43.85
CA GLY A 233 -73.61 -7.12 44.61
C GLY A 233 -73.95 -6.34 45.88
N ILE A 234 -72.91 -5.74 46.47
CA ILE A 234 -73.03 -4.88 47.65
C ILE A 234 -73.21 -3.44 47.17
N ILE A 235 -74.28 -2.79 47.60
CA ILE A 235 -74.52 -1.37 47.30
C ILE A 235 -73.69 -0.54 48.26
N ALA A 236 -72.68 0.15 47.72
CA ALA A 236 -71.86 1.05 48.49
C ALA A 236 -72.51 2.44 48.61
N THR A 237 -72.02 3.25 49.54
CA THR A 237 -72.56 4.61 49.82
C THR A 237 -72.25 5.62 48.71
N ASP A 238 -71.49 5.21 47.69
CA ASP A 238 -71.11 5.98 46.51
C ASP A 238 -72.17 5.92 45.39
N GLY A 239 -73.23 5.13 45.57
CA GLY A 239 -74.33 4.99 44.61
C GLY A 239 -74.14 3.87 43.58
N TYR A 240 -73.06 3.08 43.70
CA TYR A 240 -72.78 1.95 42.82
C TYR A 240 -72.96 0.61 43.55
N GLU A 241 -73.32 -0.41 42.78
CA GLU A 241 -73.37 -1.79 43.22
C GLU A 241 -72.07 -2.48 42.80
N TRP A 242 -71.39 -3.14 43.74
CA TRP A 242 -70.08 -3.77 43.56
C TRP A 242 -70.14 -5.29 43.72
N LEU A 243 -69.46 -6.03 42.84
CA LEU A 243 -69.42 -7.49 42.84
C LEU A 243 -68.01 -8.00 42.51
N GLU A 244 -67.47 -8.88 43.36
CA GLU A 244 -66.24 -9.62 43.06
C GLU A 244 -66.61 -10.89 42.28
N HIS A 245 -66.11 -11.03 41.05
CA HIS A 245 -66.38 -12.18 40.21
C HIS A 245 -65.16 -12.57 39.37
N SER A 246 -64.80 -13.86 39.39
CA SER A 246 -63.65 -14.43 38.69
C SER A 246 -62.32 -13.71 38.98
N GLY A 247 -62.13 -13.27 40.23
CA GLY A 247 -60.90 -12.62 40.70
C GLY A 247 -60.77 -11.13 40.35
N TYR A 248 -61.84 -10.51 39.83
CA TYR A 248 -61.90 -9.09 39.50
C TYR A 248 -63.11 -8.41 40.15
N ASP A 249 -62.96 -7.14 40.46
CA ASP A 249 -64.06 -6.29 40.94
C ASP A 249 -64.85 -5.72 39.76
N TRP A 250 -66.17 -5.79 39.87
CA TRP A 250 -67.12 -5.26 38.90
C TRP A 250 -68.03 -4.25 39.60
N TYR A 251 -68.44 -3.21 38.87
CA TYR A 251 -69.38 -2.23 39.37
C TYR A 251 -70.47 -1.92 38.33
N ARG A 252 -71.64 -1.52 38.81
CA ARG A 252 -72.73 -0.98 37.99
C ARG A 252 -73.56 0.05 38.76
N GLU A 253 -74.29 0.90 38.04
CA GLU A 253 -75.28 1.77 38.65
C GLU A 253 -76.50 0.95 39.07
N TYR A 254 -77.12 1.26 40.21
CA TYR A 254 -78.20 0.46 40.81
C TYR A 254 -79.42 0.22 39.89
N SER A 255 -79.59 1.01 38.82
CA SER A 255 -80.66 0.84 37.82
C SER A 255 -80.20 0.24 36.49
N HIS A 256 -78.94 -0.14 36.36
CA HIS A 256 -78.36 -0.71 35.14
C HIS A 256 -78.16 -2.21 35.30
N GLU A 257 -78.40 -2.97 34.23
CA GLU A 257 -78.29 -4.44 34.24
C GLU A 257 -76.86 -4.92 33.92
N GLU A 258 -76.06 -4.08 33.25
CA GLU A 258 -74.73 -4.44 32.77
C GLU A 258 -73.62 -4.12 33.78
N TRP A 259 -72.69 -5.07 33.94
CA TRP A 259 -71.54 -4.95 34.82
C TRP A 259 -70.31 -4.41 34.06
N THR A 260 -69.61 -3.44 34.66
CA THR A 260 -68.36 -2.89 34.13
C THR A 260 -67.19 -3.30 35.00
N ARG A 261 -66.08 -3.75 34.39
CA ARG A 261 -64.90 -4.19 35.13
C ARG A 261 -64.17 -2.97 35.72
N TRP A 262 -63.93 -2.99 37.02
CA TRP A 262 -63.04 -2.04 37.68
C TRP A 262 -61.59 -2.38 37.34
N GLN A 263 -60.79 -1.36 37.05
CA GLN A 263 -59.43 -1.51 36.48
C GLN A 263 -58.49 -2.37 37.33
#